data_AF-A0A543DME4-F1
#
_entry.id   AF-A0A543DME4-F1
#
_cell.length_a   1.000
_cell.length_b   1.000
_cell.length_c   1.000
_cell.angle_alpha   90.00
_cell.angle_beta   90.00
_cell.angle_gamma   90.00
#
_symmetry.space_group_name_H-M   'P 1'
#
loop_
_entity.id
_entity.type
_entity.pdbx_description
1 polymer ?
#
loop_
_entity_poly.entity_id
_entity_poly.type
_entity_poly.pdbx_seq_one_letter_code
_entity_poly.pdbx_strand_id
1 'polypeptide(L)'
;MSNAIRFLESMGASDSLRAASDYEAAVRALDVESAQRTALLDRDAASLAGLLLARPTMFCMILAPDEGKEDELPDQADEQTDGDEDHGEKE
;
A
#
# COMPACT_ATOMS: atom_id res chain seq x y z
N MET A 1 -18.17 -1.46 14.47
CA MET A 1 -16.80 -1.67 13.96
C MET A 1 -16.29 -2.95 14.61
N SER A 2 -15.78 -3.93 13.86
CA SER A 2 -15.32 -5.21 14.42
C SER A 2 -14.02 -5.02 15.20
N ASN A 3 -13.86 -5.71 16.34
CA ASN A 3 -12.63 -5.73 17.12
C ASN A 3 -11.44 -6.24 16.29
N ALA A 4 -11.69 -7.17 15.37
CA ALA A 4 -10.67 -7.66 14.43
C ALA A 4 -10.17 -6.55 13.49
N ILE A 5 -11.07 -5.71 12.97
CA ILE A 5 -10.69 -4.61 12.06
C ILE A 5 -9.83 -3.59 12.82
N ARG A 6 -10.27 -3.16 14.00
CA ARG A 6 -9.52 -2.20 14.83
C ARG A 6 -8.13 -2.72 15.22
N PHE A 7 -8.03 -4.02 15.50
CA PHE A 7 -6.75 -4.67 15.77
C PHE A 7 -5.82 -4.60 14.55
N LEU A 8 -6.29 -4.97 13.36
CA LEU A 8 -5.52 -4.91 12.12
C LEU A 8 -5.10 -3.47 11.77
N GLU A 9 -5.98 -2.49 11.99
CA GLU A 9 -5.65 -1.07 11.83
C GLU A 9 -4.52 -0.63 12.77
N SER A 10 -4.60 -0.99 14.05
CA SER A 10 -3.55 -0.64 15.03
C SER A 10 -2.20 -1.29 14.72
N MET A 11 -2.23 -2.49 14.14
CA MET A 11 -1.04 -3.20 13.69
C MET A 11 -0.44 -2.58 12.43
N GLY A 12 -1.26 -2.06 11.51
CA GLY A 12 -0.77 -1.33 10.34
C GLY A 12 -0.22 0.05 10.70
N ALA A 13 -0.77 0.69 11.73
CA ALA A 13 -0.38 2.03 12.17
C ALA A 13 0.85 2.05 13.11
N SER A 14 1.24 0.92 13.70
CA SER A 14 2.33 0.85 14.67
C SER A 14 3.24 -0.35 14.45
N ASP A 15 4.54 -0.18 14.68
CA ASP A 15 5.53 -1.27 14.53
C ASP A 15 5.55 -2.24 15.74
N SER A 16 4.51 -2.20 16.58
CA SER A 16 4.51 -2.79 17.93
C SER A 16 4.35 -4.31 17.98
N LEU A 17 4.00 -4.96 16.86
CA LEU A 17 3.71 -6.41 16.80
C LEU A 17 4.65 -7.15 15.82
N ARG A 18 5.92 -6.74 15.71
CA ARG A 18 6.89 -7.42 14.82
C ARG A 18 7.22 -8.84 15.24
N ALA A 19 7.26 -9.12 16.54
CA ALA A 19 7.57 -10.45 17.04
C ALA A 19 6.35 -11.38 16.95
N ALA A 20 6.56 -12.60 16.48
CA ALA A 20 5.48 -13.58 16.31
C ALA A 20 4.77 -13.92 17.64
N SER A 21 5.52 -14.00 18.74
CA SER A 21 4.97 -14.24 20.08
C SER A 21 4.00 -13.15 20.53
N ASP A 22 4.35 -11.90 20.25
CA ASP A 22 3.58 -10.73 20.68
C ASP A 22 2.29 -10.62 19.86
N TYR A 23 2.36 -10.95 18.57
CA TYR A 23 1.20 -11.10 17.70
C TYR A 23 0.23 -12.17 18.24
N GLU A 24 0.71 -13.38 18.50
CA GLU A 24 -0.16 -14.48 18.96
C GLU A 24 -0.82 -14.15 20.30
N ALA A 25 -0.07 -13.58 21.24
CA ALA A 25 -0.59 -13.17 22.53
C ALA A 25 -1.69 -12.10 22.37
N ALA A 26 -1.47 -11.11 21.50
CA ALA A 26 -2.46 -10.07 21.22
C ALA A 26 -3.73 -10.64 20.57
N VAL A 27 -3.60 -11.58 19.62
CA VAL A 27 -4.75 -12.25 18.98
C VAL A 27 -5.52 -13.11 19.98
N ARG A 28 -4.84 -13.79 20.92
CA ARG A 28 -5.51 -14.58 21.98
C ARG A 28 -6.25 -13.72 23.00
N ALA A 29 -5.81 -12.48 23.23
CA ALA A 29 -6.47 -11.53 24.12
C ALA A 29 -7.68 -10.81 23.46
N LEU A 30 -7.81 -10.89 22.14
CA LEU A 30 -8.86 -10.18 21.41
C LEU A 30 -10.26 -10.73 21.72
N ASP A 31 -11.26 -9.86 21.86
CA ASP A 31 -12.66 -10.28 21.99
C ASP A 31 -13.30 -10.38 20.59
N VAL A 32 -13.16 -11.56 19.97
CA VAL A 32 -13.66 -11.89 18.63
C VAL A 32 -14.18 -13.32 18.60
N GLU A 33 -15.01 -13.62 17.61
CA GLU A 33 -15.50 -14.97 17.36
C GLU A 33 -14.36 -15.97 17.13
N SER A 34 -14.59 -17.23 17.49
CA SER A 34 -13.60 -18.31 17.37
C SER A 34 -13.05 -18.44 15.95
N ALA A 35 -13.91 -18.37 14.94
CA ALA A 35 -13.51 -18.45 13.53
C ALA A 35 -12.56 -17.31 13.13
N GLN A 36 -12.83 -16.08 13.58
CA GLN A 36 -11.96 -14.93 13.32
C GLN A 36 -10.62 -15.08 14.03
N ARG A 37 -10.63 -15.55 15.29
CA ARG A 37 -9.40 -15.80 16.05
C ARG A 37 -8.51 -16.85 15.39
N THR A 38 -9.09 -17.97 14.95
CA THR A 38 -8.36 -19.02 14.23
C THR A 38 -7.76 -18.48 12.94
N ALA A 39 -8.56 -17.79 12.11
CA ALA A 39 -8.06 -17.19 10.87
C ALA A 39 -6.92 -16.18 11.11
N LEU A 40 -6.96 -15.41 12.21
CA LEU A 40 -5.86 -14.54 12.62
C LEU A 40 -4.61 -15.34 13.03
N LEU A 41 -4.75 -16.33 13.93
CA LEU A 41 -3.61 -17.14 14.38
C LEU A 41 -2.93 -17.90 13.24
N ASP A 42 -3.71 -18.45 12.32
CA ASP A 42 -3.21 -19.19 11.15
C ASP A 42 -2.72 -18.24 10.02
N ARG A 43 -2.89 -16.93 10.20
CA ARG A 43 -2.61 -15.89 9.19
C ARG A 43 -3.33 -16.15 7.85
N ASP A 44 -4.49 -16.77 7.91
CA ASP A 44 -5.33 -17.06 6.75
C ASP A 44 -6.12 -15.82 6.34
N ALA A 45 -5.50 -15.00 5.49
CA ALA A 45 -6.10 -13.78 4.98
C ALA A 45 -7.37 -14.04 4.15
N ALA A 46 -7.48 -15.19 3.46
CA ALA A 46 -8.64 -15.49 2.62
C ALA A 46 -9.87 -15.80 3.47
N SER A 47 -9.71 -16.65 4.48
CA SER A 47 -10.78 -16.95 5.45
C SER A 47 -11.17 -15.70 6.25
N LEU A 48 -10.18 -14.92 6.70
CA LEU A 48 -10.42 -13.69 7.43
C LEU A 48 -11.18 -12.65 6.58
N ALA A 49 -10.83 -12.52 5.29
CA ALA A 49 -11.54 -11.64 4.36
C ALA A 49 -13.01 -12.07 4.19
N GLY A 50 -13.28 -13.37 4.08
CA GLY A 50 -14.64 -13.90 4.01
C GLY A 50 -15.46 -13.58 5.28
N LEU A 51 -14.87 -13.79 6.46
CA LEU A 51 -15.52 -13.54 7.75
C LEU A 51 -15.80 -12.05 8.00
N LEU A 52 -14.92 -11.17 7.53
CA LEU A 52 -15.09 -9.72 7.67
C LEU A 52 -15.87 -9.08 6.52
N LEU A 53 -16.38 -9.90 5.59
CA LEU A 53 -17.06 -9.45 4.35
C LEU A 53 -16.20 -8.44 3.56
N ALA A 54 -14.87 -8.61 3.64
CA ALA A 54 -13.93 -7.76 2.95
C ALA A 54 -13.96 -8.03 1.45
N ARG A 55 -13.64 -6.99 0.67
CA ARG A 55 -13.45 -7.10 -0.78
C ARG A 55 -11.95 -7.05 -1.09
N PRO A 56 -11.26 -8.19 -1.26
CA PRO A 56 -9.81 -8.21 -1.44
C PRO A 56 -9.38 -7.54 -2.75
N THR A 57 -10.27 -7.48 -3.75
CA THR A 57 -10.03 -6.77 -5.01
C THR A 57 -10.99 -5.59 -5.09
N MET A 58 -10.43 -4.38 -5.09
CA MET A 58 -11.12 -3.15 -5.43
C MET A 58 -10.36 -2.43 -6.55
N PHE A 59 -11.10 -1.99 -7.57
CA PHE A 59 -10.58 -1.12 -8.61
C PHE A 59 -11.17 0.27 -8.41
N CYS A 60 -10.33 1.24 -8.07
CA CYS A 60 -10.70 2.65 -8.01
C CYS A 60 -10.24 3.31 -9.30
N MET A 61 -11.17 3.54 -10.23
CA MET A 61 -10.89 4.31 -11.43
C MET A 61 -11.18 5.78 -11.16
N ILE A 62 -10.19 6.64 -11.40
CA ILE A 62 -10.36 8.09 -11.40
C ILE A 62 -10.60 8.48 -12.86
N LEU A 63 -11.81 8.92 -13.19
CA LEU A 63 -12.10 9.57 -14.48
C LEU A 63 -11.89 11.07 -14.29
N ALA A 64 -10.80 11.59 -14.84
CA ALA A 64 -10.64 13.03 -15.00
C ALA A 64 -11.64 13.52 -16.07
N PRO A 65 -12.24 14.70 -15.91
CA PRO A 65 -13.01 15.33 -16.98
C PRO A 65 -12.12 15.58 -18.21
N ASP A 66 -12.72 15.55 -19.40
CA ASP A 66 -12.04 15.87 -20.65
C ASP A 66 -11.79 17.39 -20.68
N GLU A 67 -10.60 17.82 -20.27
CA GLU A 67 -10.12 19.18 -20.49
C GLU A 67 -9.79 19.28 -21.98
N GLY A 68 -10.72 19.87 -22.74
CA GLY A 68 -10.51 20.12 -24.16
C GLY A 68 -9.14 20.76 -24.38
N LYS A 69 -8.34 20.19 -25.29
CA LYS A 69 -6.98 20.61 -25.61
C LYS A 69 -6.85 22.13 -25.61
N GLU A 70 -6.15 22.67 -24.62
CA GLU A 70 -5.56 24.00 -24.76
C GLU A 70 -4.44 23.85 -25.79
N ASP A 71 -4.57 24.54 -26.93
CA ASP A 71 -3.56 24.56 -27.98
C ASP A 71 -2.20 24.94 -27.36
N GLU A 72 -1.22 24.04 -27.45
CA GLU A 72 0.17 24.30 -27.08
C GLU A 72 0.67 25.54 -27.84
N LEU A 73 0.81 26.67 -27.15
CA LEU A 73 1.66 27.76 -27.63
C LEU A 73 3.10 27.21 -27.67
N PRO A 74 3.86 27.44 -28.76
CA PRO A 74 5.18 26.86 -28.91
C PRO A 74 6.12 27.34 -27.80
N ASP A 75 6.66 26.39 -27.03
CA ASP A 75 7.74 26.61 -26.09
C ASP A 75 8.93 27.24 -26.82
N GLN A 76 9.35 28.44 -26.38
CA GLN A 76 10.65 28.97 -26.74
C GLN A 76 11.71 28.08 -26.09
N ALA A 77 12.43 27.33 -26.92
CA ALA A 77 13.57 26.53 -26.49
C ALA A 77 14.67 27.45 -25.96
N ASP A 78 14.95 27.38 -24.67
CA ASP A 78 16.20 27.91 -24.10
C ASP A 78 17.38 27.12 -24.67
N GLU A 79 18.19 27.78 -25.49
CA GLU A 79 19.47 27.27 -25.99
C GLU A 79 20.45 27.10 -24.82
N GLN A 80 20.71 25.85 -24.41
CA GLN A 80 21.91 25.50 -23.65
C GLN A 80 22.80 24.59 -24.49
N THR A 81 23.82 25.22 -25.06
CA THR A 81 24.98 24.59 -25.66
C THR A 81 25.84 23.99 -24.54
N ASP A 82 25.95 22.68 -24.46
CA ASP A 82 27.10 22.06 -23.82
C ASP A 82 27.77 21.11 -24.81
N GLY A 83 29.01 21.47 -25.12
CA GLY A 83 29.86 20.84 -26.11
C GLY A 83 30.44 19.52 -25.61
N ASP A 84 30.63 18.67 -26.61
CA ASP A 84 31.07 17.28 -26.61
C ASP A 84 32.38 16.97 -25.85
N GLU A 85 32.44 15.70 -25.43
CA GLU A 85 33.46 15.03 -24.63
C GLU A 85 34.82 14.91 -25.35
N ASP A 86 35.95 15.01 -24.64
CA ASP A 86 37.13 14.16 -24.93
C ASP A 86 38.09 14.08 -23.73
N HIS A 87 38.10 12.93 -23.06
CA HIS A 87 39.03 12.60 -21.99
C HIS A 87 40.22 11.85 -22.62
N GLY A 88 41.30 12.58 -22.89
CA GLY A 88 42.53 12.02 -23.44
C GLY A 88 43.29 11.15 -22.43
N GLU A 89 43.52 9.88 -22.77
CA GLU A 89 44.58 9.05 -22.20
C GLU A 89 45.12 8.12 -23.30
N LYS A 90 46.36 8.36 -23.75
CA LYS A 90 47.38 7.33 -24.05
C LYS A 90 48.73 7.93 -24.48
N GLU A 91 49.76 7.39 -23.83
CA GLU A 91 51.18 7.24 -24.21
C GLU A 91 52.10 8.47 -24.29
#